data_AF-A0A9D1ZY08-F1
#
_entry.id   AF-A0A9D1ZY08-F1
#
_cell.length_a   1.000
_cell.length_b   1.000
_cell.length_c   1.000
_cell.angle_alpha   90.00
_cell.angle_beta   90.00
_cell.angle_gamma   90.00
#
_symmetry.space_group_name_H-M   'P 1'
#
loop_
_entity.id
_entity.type
_entity.pdbx_description
1 polymer ?
#
loop_
_entity_poly.entity_id
_entity_poly.type
_entity_poly.pdbx_seq_one_letter_code
_entity_poly.pdbx_strand_id
1 'polypeptide(L)'
;MPVVLYCMGYIDYAEPARGEGYYLMAYFSGNTPEEERISFAVSDDGYNYTPLNGGRAMVEQSTGTGCARDPYILKGEDGYYYLLATDMQSGLGWTSNHAVEGSFIYNIAGTDKWVMFMDSYKYGRFFMQQTDDMLNFRRVNKNDYSVDFSPRHGSVTAISGEEYKRLTSI
;
A
#
# COMPACT_ATOMS: atom_id res chain seq x y z
N MET A 1 -13.02 12.41 -17.32
CA MET A 1 -13.77 11.41 -16.56
C MET A 1 -14.02 12.01 -15.19
N PRO A 2 -15.23 11.94 -14.62
CA PRO A 2 -15.44 12.36 -13.24
C PRO A 2 -14.53 11.51 -12.33
N VAL A 3 -13.92 12.10 -11.31
CA VAL A 3 -13.48 11.32 -10.14
C VAL A 3 -14.79 10.77 -9.57
N VAL A 4 -15.05 9.50 -9.85
CA VAL A 4 -16.21 8.82 -9.29
C VAL A 4 -15.87 8.53 -7.84
N LEU A 5 -16.22 9.48 -6.97
CA LEU A 5 -16.23 9.24 -5.54
C LEU A 5 -17.43 8.35 -5.25
N TYR A 6 -17.22 7.04 -5.15
CA TYR A 6 -18.22 6.17 -4.53
C TYR A 6 -18.29 6.57 -3.06
N CYS A 7 -19.36 7.28 -2.67
CA CYS A 7 -19.60 7.60 -1.27
C CYS A 7 -19.54 6.31 -0.44
N MET A 8 -18.82 6.34 0.69
CA MET A 8 -18.81 5.24 1.67
C MET A 8 -20.14 5.19 2.43
N GLY A 9 -21.19 4.85 1.71
CA GLY A 9 -22.44 4.26 2.17
C GLY A 9 -22.79 3.18 1.14
N TYR A 10 -23.60 2.18 1.50
CA TYR A 10 -24.10 1.24 0.50
C TYR A 10 -24.89 2.03 -0.57
N ILE A 11 -24.27 2.27 -1.73
CA ILE A 11 -24.90 2.90 -2.89
C ILE A 11 -24.71 1.96 -4.07
N ASP A 12 -25.86 1.51 -4.59
CA ASP A 12 -26.11 0.69 -5.78
C ASP A 12 -25.28 -0.59 -5.93
N TYR A 13 -25.98 -1.71 -6.11
CA TYR A 13 -25.37 -2.98 -6.45
C TYR A 13 -24.77 -2.85 -7.86
N ALA A 14 -23.44 -2.81 -7.95
CA ALA A 14 -22.77 -3.13 -9.20
C ALA A 14 -22.87 -4.65 -9.38
N GLU A 15 -23.41 -5.10 -10.52
CA GLU A 15 -23.32 -6.52 -10.87
C GLU A 15 -21.83 -6.88 -11.02
N PRO A 16 -21.34 -7.93 -10.35
CA PRO A 16 -19.97 -8.40 -10.50
C PRO A 16 -19.64 -8.66 -11.96
N ALA A 17 -18.69 -7.90 -12.53
CA ALA A 17 -18.13 -8.20 -13.83
C ALA A 17 -17.12 -9.34 -13.65
N ARG A 18 -17.60 -10.59 -13.72
CA ARG A 18 -16.71 -11.76 -13.68
C ARG A 18 -15.88 -11.80 -14.96
N GLY A 19 -14.57 -11.63 -14.84
CA GLY A 19 -13.62 -11.72 -15.95
C GLY A 19 -12.78 -13.00 -15.89
N GLU A 20 -12.09 -13.33 -16.98
CA GLU A 20 -11.13 -14.44 -17.06
C GLU A 20 -9.74 -14.06 -16.51
N GLY A 21 -9.70 -13.47 -15.30
CA GLY A 21 -8.49 -12.94 -14.69
C GLY A 21 -8.05 -13.72 -13.44
N TYR A 22 -6.76 -13.67 -13.11
CA TYR A 22 -6.24 -14.22 -11.86
C TYR A 22 -5.68 -13.10 -10.98
N TYR A 23 -5.98 -13.15 -9.69
CA TYR A 23 -5.71 -12.09 -8.73
C TYR A 23 -4.97 -12.65 -7.52
N LEU A 24 -4.05 -11.85 -6.96
CA LEU A 24 -3.33 -12.13 -5.73
C LEU A 24 -3.67 -11.06 -4.70
N MET A 25 -4.01 -11.49 -3.50
CA MET A 25 -4.20 -10.64 -2.32
C MET A 25 -3.09 -10.96 -1.31
N ALA A 26 -2.41 -9.95 -0.78
CA ALA A 26 -1.64 -10.07 0.45
C ALA A 26 -2.45 -9.55 1.63
N TYR A 27 -2.34 -10.21 2.77
CA TYR A 27 -3.06 -9.83 3.98
C TYR A 27 -2.31 -10.30 5.23
N PHE A 28 -2.69 -9.75 6.38
CA PHE A 28 -2.38 -10.26 7.72
C PHE A 28 -3.71 -10.44 8.47
N SER A 29 -3.75 -11.26 9.52
CA SER A 29 -5.03 -11.80 10.03
C SER A 29 -5.44 -11.31 11.41
N GLY A 30 -4.57 -10.61 12.12
CA GLY A 30 -4.81 -10.32 13.52
C GLY A 30 -3.64 -9.61 14.19
N ASN A 31 -3.57 -9.76 15.51
CA ASN A 31 -2.64 -9.03 16.38
C ASN A 31 -1.75 -9.96 17.22
N THR A 32 -1.84 -11.28 17.02
CA THR A 32 -0.83 -12.20 17.55
C THR A 32 0.42 -12.19 16.65
N PRO A 33 1.62 -12.50 17.17
CA PRO A 33 2.84 -12.49 16.36
C PRO A 33 2.80 -13.42 15.14
N GLU A 34 1.99 -14.48 15.19
CA GLU A 34 1.77 -15.41 14.08
C GLU A 34 0.80 -14.86 13.03
N GLU A 35 -0.19 -14.07 13.46
CA GLU A 35 -1.18 -13.43 12.59
C GLU A 35 -0.70 -12.09 12.00
N GLU A 36 0.28 -11.44 12.62
CA GLU A 36 0.98 -10.24 12.13
C GLU A 36 2.10 -10.61 11.16
N ARG A 37 1.78 -11.48 10.19
CA ARG A 37 2.69 -11.90 9.13
C ARG A 37 1.93 -11.99 7.82
N ILE A 38 2.64 -11.79 6.71
CA ILE A 38 1.98 -11.74 5.40
C ILE A 38 1.62 -13.16 4.95
N SER A 39 0.33 -13.32 4.69
CA SER A 39 -0.31 -14.44 4.02
C SER A 39 -0.82 -14.00 2.65
N PHE A 40 -1.13 -14.97 1.79
CA PHE A 40 -1.66 -14.70 0.46
C PHE A 40 -2.95 -15.45 0.18
N ALA A 41 -3.82 -14.87 -0.63
CA ALA A 41 -4.99 -15.53 -1.19
C ALA A 41 -5.05 -15.27 -2.70
N VAL A 42 -5.64 -16.20 -3.44
CA VAL A 42 -5.79 -16.09 -4.90
C VAL A 42 -7.24 -16.17 -5.30
N SER A 43 -7.57 -15.52 -6.40
CA SER A 43 -8.89 -15.56 -7.03
C SER A 43 -8.74 -15.72 -8.54
N ASP A 44 -9.65 -16.45 -9.17
CA ASP A 44 -9.77 -16.62 -10.62
C ASP A 44 -10.96 -15.84 -11.21
N ASP A 45 -11.65 -15.05 -10.38
CA ASP A 45 -12.77 -14.21 -10.81
C ASP A 45 -12.74 -12.79 -10.22
N GLY A 46 -11.81 -12.51 -9.30
CA GLY A 46 -11.63 -11.23 -8.62
C GLY A 46 -12.54 -11.01 -7.42
N TYR A 47 -13.46 -11.94 -7.12
CA TYR A 47 -14.48 -11.81 -6.08
C TYR A 47 -14.35 -12.90 -5.00
N ASN A 48 -14.01 -14.12 -5.39
CA ASN A 48 -13.90 -15.26 -4.51
C ASN A 48 -12.42 -15.60 -4.30
N TYR A 49 -11.92 -15.40 -3.09
CA TYR A 49 -10.53 -15.62 -2.74
C TYR A 49 -10.35 -16.89 -1.91
N THR A 50 -9.42 -17.75 -2.34
CA THR A 50 -8.99 -18.93 -1.60
C THR A 50 -7.63 -18.64 -0.96
N PRO A 51 -7.47 -18.83 0.36
CA PRO A 51 -6.19 -18.62 1.01
C PRO A 51 -5.17 -19.65 0.54
N LEU A 52 -3.97 -19.19 0.18
CA LEU A 52 -2.82 -20.05 -0.07
C LEU A 52 -2.28 -20.61 1.26
N ASN A 53 -1.60 -21.75 1.19
CA ASN A 53 -0.96 -22.40 2.34
C ASN A 53 -1.90 -22.66 3.55
N GLY A 54 -3.21 -22.82 3.29
CA GLY A 54 -4.22 -22.98 4.34
C GLY A 54 -4.41 -21.73 5.22
N GLY A 55 -4.07 -20.56 4.69
CA GLY A 55 -4.13 -19.27 5.40
C GLY A 55 -2.97 -19.00 6.34
N ARG A 56 -1.95 -19.88 6.36
CA ARG A 56 -0.73 -19.68 7.14
C ARG A 56 0.19 -18.70 6.43
N ALA A 57 0.85 -17.86 7.23
CA ALA A 57 1.87 -16.93 6.76
C ALA A 57 2.88 -17.59 5.83
N MET A 58 3.23 -16.87 4.76
CA MET A 58 4.16 -17.33 3.73
C MET A 58 5.39 -16.43 3.61
N VAL A 59 5.36 -15.24 4.22
CA VAL A 59 6.50 -14.33 4.30
C VAL A 59 7.03 -14.35 5.72
N GLU A 60 8.31 -14.66 5.86
CA GLU A 60 9.04 -14.53 7.11
C GLU A 60 9.79 -13.19 7.12
N GLN A 61 9.56 -12.38 8.15
CA GLN A 61 10.32 -11.16 8.36
C GLN A 61 11.50 -11.47 9.28
N SER A 62 12.71 -11.48 8.73
CA SER A 62 13.94 -11.85 9.46
C SER A 62 14.62 -10.66 10.16
N THR A 63 14.10 -9.46 9.97
CA THR A 63 14.62 -8.21 10.55
C THR A 63 13.52 -7.46 11.31
N GLY A 64 13.92 -6.46 12.10
CA GLY A 64 12.95 -5.62 12.82
C GLY A 64 12.24 -6.37 13.95
N THR A 65 10.93 -6.17 14.07
CA THR A 65 10.09 -6.83 15.09
C THR A 65 9.77 -8.30 14.75
N GLY A 66 10.09 -8.76 13.54
CA GLY A 66 9.72 -10.08 13.04
C GLY A 66 8.25 -10.21 12.62
N CYS A 67 7.49 -9.11 12.68
CA CYS A 67 6.08 -9.03 12.29
C CYS A 67 5.89 -7.96 11.20
N ALA A 68 4.94 -8.19 10.30
CA ALA A 68 4.68 -7.39 9.11
C ALA A 68 3.17 -7.12 8.97
N ARG A 69 2.81 -5.84 8.79
CA ARG A 69 1.43 -5.37 8.67
C ARG A 69 1.24 -4.52 7.41
N ASP A 70 0.01 -4.21 7.07
CA ASP A 70 -0.37 -3.26 6.00
C ASP A 70 0.33 -3.55 4.65
N PRO A 71 0.13 -4.73 4.05
CA PRO A 71 0.78 -5.07 2.80
C PRO A 71 0.32 -4.16 1.66
N TYR A 72 1.27 -3.64 0.90
CA TYR A 72 1.05 -2.95 -0.37
C TYR A 72 1.79 -3.69 -1.48
N ILE A 73 1.06 -4.28 -2.43
CA ILE A 73 1.64 -4.96 -3.59
C ILE A 73 1.53 -4.08 -4.82
N LEU A 74 2.60 -4.04 -5.60
CA LEU A 74 2.58 -3.48 -6.94
C LEU A 74 3.36 -4.37 -7.91
N LYS A 75 3.09 -4.20 -9.20
CA LYS A 75 3.93 -4.73 -10.28
C LYS A 75 4.86 -3.62 -10.77
N GLY A 76 6.16 -3.87 -10.73
CA GLY A 76 7.16 -2.96 -11.29
C GLY A 76 7.20 -3.01 -12.82
N GLU A 77 7.81 -1.97 -13.40
CA GLU A 77 8.01 -1.88 -14.87
C GLU A 77 8.98 -2.94 -15.40
N ASP A 78 9.83 -3.47 -14.53
CA ASP A 78 10.72 -4.61 -14.76
C ASP A 78 10.01 -5.97 -14.82
N GLY A 79 8.70 -6.00 -14.58
CA GLY A 79 7.87 -7.20 -14.58
C GLY A 79 7.86 -7.96 -13.25
N TYR A 80 8.63 -7.53 -12.24
CA TYR A 80 8.60 -8.12 -10.91
C TYR A 80 7.42 -7.60 -10.09
N TYR A 81 7.06 -8.36 -9.06
CA TYR A 81 6.08 -7.93 -8.06
C TYR A 81 6.84 -7.53 -6.80
N TYR A 82 6.49 -6.35 -6.28
CA TYR A 82 7.07 -5.79 -5.06
C TYR A 82 6.01 -5.79 -3.98
N LEU A 83 6.38 -6.27 -2.79
CA LEU A 83 5.56 -6.21 -1.59
C LEU A 83 6.25 -5.28 -0.59
N LEU A 84 5.54 -4.24 -0.18
CA LEU A 84 5.88 -3.45 0.98
C LEU A 84 5.00 -3.89 2.14
N ALA A 85 5.56 -3.88 3.35
CA ALA A 85 4.83 -4.09 4.57
C ALA A 85 5.47 -3.26 5.68
N THR A 86 4.65 -2.86 6.64
CA THR A 86 5.06 -2.13 7.83
C THR A 86 5.62 -3.13 8.84
N ASP A 87 6.91 -3.01 9.16
CA ASP A 87 7.52 -3.75 10.28
C ASP A 87 6.86 -3.30 11.59
N MET A 88 6.03 -4.15 12.18
CA MET A 88 5.30 -3.82 13.39
C MET A 88 4.76 -5.05 14.09
N GLN A 89 5.01 -5.12 15.40
CA GLN A 89 4.35 -6.05 16.31
C GLN A 89 3.49 -5.27 17.31
N SER A 90 2.18 -5.47 17.28
CA SER A 90 1.25 -4.72 18.16
C SER A 90 1.42 -5.10 19.64
N GLY A 91 1.84 -6.34 19.92
CA GLY A 91 2.17 -6.80 21.28
C GLY A 91 3.33 -6.05 21.95
N LEU A 92 4.21 -5.41 21.16
CA LEU A 92 5.26 -4.50 21.66
C LEU A 92 4.77 -3.05 21.84
N GLY A 93 3.47 -2.83 21.65
CA GLY A 93 2.83 -1.52 21.68
C GLY A 93 2.70 -0.91 20.28
N TRP A 94 1.69 -0.06 20.09
CA TRP A 94 1.36 0.52 18.78
C TRP A 94 2.47 1.42 18.23
N THR A 95 3.40 1.89 19.06
CA THR A 95 4.53 2.72 18.65
C THR A 95 5.84 1.94 18.46
N SER A 96 5.80 0.60 18.45
CA SER A 96 6.98 -0.28 18.34
C SER A 96 7.81 -0.03 17.06
N ASN A 97 7.20 0.60 16.06
CA ASN A 97 7.76 0.91 14.76
C ASN A 97 7.87 2.42 14.48
N HIS A 98 7.99 3.23 15.53
CA HIS A 98 7.95 4.70 15.45
C HIS A 98 6.59 5.28 15.00
N ALA A 99 5.50 4.52 15.21
CA ALA A 99 4.14 4.92 14.88
C ALA A 99 3.98 5.21 13.38
N VAL A 100 4.38 4.23 12.57
CA VAL A 100 4.25 4.25 11.11
C VAL A 100 3.25 3.18 10.68
N GLU A 101 2.44 3.43 9.67
CA GLU A 101 1.54 2.43 9.09
C GLU A 101 1.23 2.77 7.62
N GLY A 102 0.50 1.89 6.93
CA GLY A 102 -0.15 2.20 5.65
C GLY A 102 0.80 2.76 4.59
N SER A 103 2.02 2.22 4.48
CA SER A 103 2.99 2.66 3.49
C SER A 103 2.54 2.29 2.08
N PHE A 104 2.72 3.21 1.13
CA PHE A 104 2.48 2.98 -0.29
C PHE A 104 3.62 3.59 -1.12
N ILE A 105 3.84 3.06 -2.31
CA ILE A 105 4.90 3.50 -3.21
C ILE A 105 4.37 3.68 -4.62
N TYR A 106 4.93 4.66 -5.34
CA TYR A 106 4.59 4.91 -6.73
C TYR A 106 5.82 5.40 -7.50
N ASN A 107 5.82 5.14 -8.81
CA ASN A 107 6.84 5.67 -9.71
C ASN A 107 6.53 7.15 -10.03
N ILE A 108 7.58 7.96 -10.08
CA ILE A 108 7.51 9.33 -10.61
C ILE A 108 7.54 9.23 -12.13
N ALA A 109 6.37 9.46 -12.73
CA ALA A 109 6.14 9.31 -14.16
C ALA A 109 7.25 9.98 -15.00
N GLY A 110 7.81 9.20 -15.94
CA GLY A 110 8.89 9.64 -16.81
C GLY A 110 10.30 9.56 -16.19
N THR A 111 10.44 8.88 -15.05
CA THR A 111 11.74 8.69 -14.37
C THR A 111 11.90 7.26 -13.86
N ASP A 112 13.11 6.90 -13.45
CA ASP A 112 13.43 5.66 -12.74
C ASP A 112 13.13 5.71 -11.23
N LYS A 113 12.57 6.82 -10.74
CA LYS A 113 12.47 7.11 -9.32
C LYS A 113 11.14 6.67 -8.75
N TRP A 114 11.20 6.00 -7.61
CA TRP A 114 10.06 5.58 -6.83
C TRP A 114 10.03 6.35 -5.52
N VAL A 115 8.84 6.83 -5.15
CA VAL A 115 8.61 7.55 -3.89
C VAL A 115 7.68 6.71 -3.03
N MET A 116 8.15 6.40 -1.82
CA MET A 116 7.38 5.72 -0.79
C MET A 116 6.91 6.72 0.25
N PHE A 117 5.60 6.77 0.47
CA PHE A 117 4.97 7.48 1.57
C PHE A 117 4.78 6.53 2.75
N MET A 118 5.03 7.03 3.95
CA MET A 118 4.78 6.32 5.20
C MET A 118 3.91 7.19 6.12
N ASP A 119 2.75 6.66 6.51
CA ASP A 119 1.80 7.38 7.37
C ASP A 119 2.31 7.33 8.81
N SER A 120 2.69 8.47 9.36
CA SER A 120 2.99 8.55 10.78
C SER A 120 1.74 8.98 11.55
N TYR A 121 0.87 8.00 11.80
CA TYR A 121 -0.49 8.19 12.30
C TYR A 121 -0.53 8.97 13.63
N LYS A 122 0.47 8.80 14.50
CA LYS A 122 0.58 9.53 15.78
C LYS A 122 0.94 11.00 15.62
N TYR A 123 1.72 11.34 14.58
CA TYR A 123 2.16 12.71 14.30
C TYR A 123 1.30 13.42 13.24
N GLY A 124 0.30 12.73 12.69
CA GLY A 124 -0.65 13.30 11.72
C GLY A 124 0.02 13.79 10.43
N ARG A 125 1.07 13.11 9.99
CA ARG A 125 1.86 13.50 8.81
C ARG A 125 2.44 12.30 8.08
N PHE A 126 2.68 12.48 6.79
CA PHE A 126 3.54 11.58 6.03
C PHE A 126 4.99 12.04 6.03
N PHE A 127 5.89 11.07 5.88
CA PHE A 127 7.23 11.33 5.37
C PHE A 127 7.54 10.45 4.17
N MET A 128 8.50 10.89 3.36
CA MET A 128 8.84 10.25 2.09
C MET A 128 10.23 9.62 2.16
N GLN A 129 10.34 8.45 1.56
CA GLN A 129 11.60 7.89 1.10
C GLN A 129 11.57 7.75 -0.42
N GLN A 130 12.74 7.71 -1.04
CA GLN A 130 12.91 7.56 -2.47
C GLN A 130 13.95 6.48 -2.77
N THR A 131 13.75 5.75 -3.85
CA THR A 131 14.68 4.76 -4.40
C THR A 131 14.66 4.83 -5.93
N ASP A 132 15.71 4.35 -6.58
CA ASP A 132 15.79 4.11 -8.02
C ASP A 132 16.09 2.63 -8.35
N ASP A 133 16.21 1.77 -7.33
CA ASP A 133 16.57 0.36 -7.48
C ASP A 133 15.68 -0.59 -6.65
N MET A 134 14.69 -0.07 -5.93
CA MET A 134 13.77 -0.82 -5.04
C MET A 134 14.46 -1.56 -3.87
N LEU A 135 15.75 -1.30 -3.66
CA LEU A 135 16.56 -1.93 -2.61
C LEU A 135 17.10 -0.89 -1.61
N ASN A 136 17.54 0.25 -2.12
CA ASN A 136 18.19 1.31 -1.36
C ASN A 136 17.27 2.52 -1.26
N PHE A 137 16.62 2.67 -0.10
CA PHE A 137 15.72 3.79 0.19
C PHE A 137 16.46 4.91 0.94
N ARG A 138 16.27 6.14 0.47
CA ARG A 138 16.82 7.36 1.10
C ARG A 138 15.69 8.27 1.52
N ARG A 139 15.78 8.81 2.74
CA ARG A 139 14.80 9.80 3.22
C ARG A 139 14.86 11.06 2.35
N VAL A 140 13.71 11.52 1.86
CA VAL A 140 13.60 12.82 1.20
C VAL A 140 13.64 13.91 2.27
N ASN A 141 14.42 14.97 2.05
CA ASN A 141 14.48 16.08 3.00
C ASN A 141 13.10 16.75 3.09
N LYS A 142 12.66 17.07 4.32
CA LYS A 142 11.35 17.71 4.55
C LYS A 142 11.22 19.07 3.85
N ASN A 143 12.34 19.74 3.59
CA ASN A 143 12.36 21.03 2.88
C ASN A 143 12.21 20.88 1.36
N ASP A 144 12.33 19.67 0.82
CA ASP A 144 12.28 19.40 -0.62
C ASP A 144 10.87 18.95 -1.08
N TYR A 145 9.91 18.83 -0.17
CA TYR A 145 8.54 18.45 -0.50
C TYR A 145 7.48 19.12 0.39
N SER A 146 6.27 19.28 -0.15
CA SER A 146 5.10 19.79 0.56
C SER A 146 3.93 18.80 0.50
N VAL A 147 3.33 18.57 1.67
CA VAL A 147 2.06 17.86 1.85
C VAL A 147 1.31 18.69 2.89
N ASP A 148 0.66 19.76 2.42
CA ASP A 148 0.03 20.77 3.28
C ASP A 148 -1.42 20.41 3.62
N PHE A 149 -1.60 19.15 4.01
CA PHE A 149 -2.86 18.57 4.46
C PHE A 149 -2.55 17.38 5.38
N SER A 150 -3.59 16.82 6.03
CA SER A 150 -3.44 15.71 6.98
C SER A 150 -4.05 14.40 6.47
N PRO A 151 -3.51 13.79 5.40
CA PRO A 151 -4.00 12.51 4.93
C PRO A 151 -3.61 11.39 5.91
N ARG A 152 -4.34 10.27 5.82
CA ARG A 152 -4.00 8.99 6.45
C ARG A 152 -4.22 7.86 5.46
N HIS A 153 -3.44 6.78 5.58
CA HIS A 153 -3.61 5.53 4.83
C HIS A 153 -3.98 5.76 3.35
N GLY A 154 -3.06 6.38 2.60
CA GLY A 154 -3.32 6.87 1.26
C GLY A 154 -2.93 5.93 0.12
N SER A 155 -3.09 6.40 -1.10
CA SER A 155 -2.47 5.85 -2.30
C SER A 155 -2.26 6.97 -3.33
N VAL A 156 -1.35 6.76 -4.28
CA VAL A 156 -1.09 7.69 -5.39
C VAL A 156 -1.07 6.91 -6.69
N THR A 157 -1.67 7.49 -7.73
CA THR A 157 -1.55 7.01 -9.10
C THR A 157 -1.22 8.17 -10.03
N ALA A 158 -0.44 7.90 -11.07
CA ALA A 158 -0.18 8.89 -12.10
C ALA A 158 -1.45 9.14 -12.93
N ILE A 159 -1.70 10.39 -13.27
CA ILE A 159 -2.80 10.80 -14.13
C ILE A 159 -2.25 11.59 -15.32
N SER A 160 -2.97 11.60 -16.43
CA SER A 160 -2.61 12.39 -17.60
C SER A 160 -2.70 13.90 -17.31
N GLY A 161 -1.95 14.70 -18.07
CA GLY A 161 -2.05 16.16 -17.98
C GLY A 161 -3.45 16.70 -18.30
N GLU A 162 -4.24 15.99 -19.10
CA GLU A 162 -5.64 16.35 -19.36
C GLU A 162 -6.54 16.08 -18.15
N GLU A 163 -6.38 14.93 -17.49
CA GLU A 163 -7.09 14.61 -16.25
C GLU A 163 -6.75 15.60 -15.14
N TYR A 164 -5.46 15.92 -14.97
CA TYR A 164 -5.02 16.93 -14.00
C TYR A 164 -5.69 18.29 -14.23
N LYS A 165 -5.70 18.78 -15.47
CA LYS A 165 -6.37 20.05 -15.81
C LYS A 165 -7.86 20.00 -15.48
N ARG A 166 -8.54 18.89 -15.80
CA ARG A 166 -9.97 18.72 -15.48
C ARG A 166 -10.23 18.75 -13.98
N LEU A 167 -9.39 18.09 -13.16
CA LEU A 167 -9.58 18.01 -11.70
C LEU A 167 -9.25 19.30 -10.97
N THR A 168 -8.36 20.13 -11.51
CA THR A 168 -7.93 21.40 -10.89
C THR A 168 -8.72 22.62 -11.37
N SER A 169 -9.64 22.44 -12.33
CA SER A 169 -10.48 23.52 -12.88
C SER A 169 -11.90 23.55 -12.27
N ILE A 170 -12.11 22.86 -11.14
CA ILE A 170 -13.38 22.83 -10.41
C ILE A 170 -13.63 24.12 -9.62
#